data_AF-K0SNW9-F1
#
_entry.id   AF-K0SNW9-F1
#
_cell.length_a   1.000
_cell.length_b   1.000
_cell.length_c   1.000
_cell.angle_alpha   90.00
_cell.angle_beta   90.00
_cell.angle_gamma   90.00
#
_symmetry.space_group_name_H-M   'P 1'
#
loop_
_entity.id
_entity.type
_entity.pdbx_description
1 polymer ?
#
loop_
_entity_poly.entity_id
_entity_poly.type
_entity_poly.pdbx_seq_one_letter_code
_entity_poly.pdbx_strand_id
1 'polypeptide(L)'
;MSGIQAAEACANCGRESSDAVKLRYCTACRLVKYCSVGCQKSHRKQHKKTCKKRAAELKDERLYNQGHERPEGDFCPICTLPIPIPMNEHSAFMVCCIKRVCFGCSLAAQKRGMFDCPFCRTPMPRDGTELIAMVQKRVDAKDAAALKFLGDQYYYGYNGLLKNVQRAIELWREAAELGSINAHFELGNKFDSGEGVIQDKAKAVQHWEMAAIQGDIESRNSLGVNEINNGNYERAVKHFLIAAKMGNEVALGNVNKMFANGLATREQYAEALKGFQDSVDEMHSQERDEGTTVCRDVQREEIAREIANRNRES
;
A
#
# COMPACT_ATOMS: atom_id res chain seq x y z
N MET A 1 -5.98 25.74 -11.91
CA MET A 1 -6.10 26.58 -10.70
C MET A 1 -7.31 27.50 -10.85
N SER A 2 -8.48 27.08 -10.42
CA SER A 2 -9.62 28.00 -10.21
C SER A 2 -9.56 28.47 -8.76
N GLY A 3 -9.14 29.71 -8.54
CA GLY A 3 -9.11 30.32 -7.22
C GLY A 3 -10.51 30.30 -6.62
N ILE A 4 -10.68 29.61 -5.49
CA ILE A 4 -11.91 29.66 -4.70
C ILE A 4 -12.02 31.10 -4.20
N GLN A 5 -12.94 31.89 -4.79
CA GLN A 5 -13.30 33.20 -4.27
C GLN A 5 -13.60 33.06 -2.77
N ALA A 6 -12.90 33.83 -1.94
CA ALA A 6 -13.09 33.76 -0.51
C ALA A 6 -14.53 34.13 -0.17
N ALA A 7 -15.28 33.23 0.48
CA ALA A 7 -16.58 33.61 1.02
C ALA A 7 -16.34 34.68 2.11
N GLU A 8 -16.74 35.93 1.85
CA GLU A 8 -16.51 37.07 2.75
C GLU A 8 -17.59 37.20 3.82
N ALA A 9 -18.72 36.51 3.64
CA ALA A 9 -19.87 36.53 4.53
C ALA A 9 -20.30 35.13 5.01
N CYS A 10 -20.97 35.10 6.17
CA CYS A 10 -21.64 33.93 6.69
C CYS A 10 -22.76 33.49 5.75
N ALA A 11 -22.70 32.25 5.26
CA ALA A 11 -23.66 31.72 4.30
C ALA A 11 -25.12 31.60 4.82
N ASN A 12 -25.34 31.76 6.13
CA ASN A 12 -26.68 31.76 6.71
C ASN A 12 -27.23 33.17 6.98
N CYS A 13 -26.46 34.02 7.64
CA CYS A 13 -26.94 35.32 8.14
C CYS A 13 -26.34 36.53 7.41
N GLY A 14 -25.50 36.33 6.40
CA GLY A 14 -24.88 37.41 5.63
C GLY A 14 -23.81 38.21 6.38
N ARG A 15 -23.57 37.93 7.67
CA ARG A 15 -22.58 38.68 8.47
C ARG A 15 -21.17 38.52 7.90
N GLU A 16 -20.54 39.63 7.60
CA GLU A 16 -19.18 39.71 7.08
C GLU A 16 -18.13 39.36 8.14
N SER A 17 -16.94 38.99 7.66
CA SER A 17 -15.77 38.80 8.52
C SER A 17 -15.30 40.14 9.10
N SER A 18 -15.04 40.18 10.40
CA SER A 18 -14.45 41.33 11.08
C SER A 18 -13.57 40.88 12.25
N ASP A 19 -12.86 41.80 12.90
CA ASP A 19 -12.06 41.49 14.10
C ASP A 19 -12.89 40.83 15.21
N ALA A 20 -14.18 41.19 15.29
CA ALA A 20 -15.13 40.62 16.23
C ALA A 20 -15.79 39.30 15.73
N VAL A 21 -15.71 38.99 14.44
CA VAL A 21 -16.47 37.90 13.80
C VAL A 21 -15.56 37.06 12.91
N LYS A 22 -15.08 35.93 13.45
CA LYS A 22 -14.28 34.98 12.69
C LYS A 22 -15.17 33.96 11.98
N LEU A 23 -15.14 33.97 10.65
CA LEU A 23 -15.85 33.00 9.81
C LEU A 23 -15.05 31.70 9.67
N ARG A 24 -15.70 30.55 9.86
CA ARG A 24 -15.09 29.21 9.68
C ARG A 24 -15.71 28.48 8.51
N TYR A 25 -14.88 27.85 7.68
CA TYR A 25 -15.35 27.02 6.58
C TYR A 25 -16.17 25.82 7.09
N CYS A 26 -17.13 25.39 6.28
CA CYS A 26 -17.75 24.08 6.41
C CYS A 26 -16.64 23.01 6.36
N THR A 27 -16.53 22.20 7.40
CA THR A 27 -15.49 21.17 7.52
C THR A 27 -15.62 20.07 6.47
N ALA A 28 -16.82 19.86 5.92
CA ALA A 28 -17.08 18.83 4.92
C ALA A 28 -16.74 19.29 3.49
N CYS A 29 -17.21 20.47 3.06
CA CYS A 29 -17.10 20.90 1.66
C CYS A 29 -16.14 22.06 1.41
N ARG A 30 -15.77 22.82 2.45
CA ARG A 30 -14.94 24.03 2.35
C ARG A 30 -15.46 25.12 1.39
N LEU A 31 -16.70 25.04 0.88
CA LEU A 31 -17.27 26.04 -0.05
C LEU A 31 -17.80 27.29 0.64
N VAL A 32 -18.38 27.11 1.82
CA VAL A 32 -19.13 28.13 2.54
C VAL A 32 -18.54 28.33 3.92
N LYS A 33 -18.69 29.54 4.47
CA LYS A 33 -18.27 29.86 5.84
C LYS A 33 -19.45 30.20 6.75
N TYR A 34 -19.25 30.04 8.05
CA TYR A 34 -20.22 30.31 9.09
C TYR A 34 -19.58 31.10 10.25
N CYS A 35 -20.32 32.06 10.81
CA CYS A 35 -19.91 32.77 12.02
C CYS A 35 -20.20 31.99 13.31
N SER A 36 -21.03 30.94 13.24
CA SER A 36 -21.38 30.11 14.40
C SER A 36 -21.89 28.73 13.98
N VAL A 37 -21.87 27.78 14.92
CA VAL A 37 -22.47 26.44 14.75
C VAL A 37 -23.98 26.53 14.50
N GLY A 38 -24.66 27.53 15.10
CA GLY A 38 -26.08 27.78 14.85
C GLY A 38 -26.36 28.12 13.39
N CYS A 39 -25.59 29.04 12.81
CA CYS A 39 -25.69 29.39 11.39
C CYS A 39 -25.41 28.19 10.47
N GLN A 40 -24.41 27.36 10.80
CA GLN A 40 -24.13 26.13 10.05
C GLN A 40 -25.32 25.16 10.07
N LYS A 41 -25.94 24.94 11.25
CA LYS A 41 -27.09 24.04 11.39
C LYS A 41 -28.30 24.54 10.60
N SER A 42 -28.59 25.84 10.64
CA SER A 42 -29.71 26.44 9.90
C SER A 42 -29.55 26.32 8.39
N HIS A 43 -28.36 26.63 7.86
CA HIS A 43 -28.09 26.56 6.42
C HIS A 43 -27.92 25.12 5.89
N ARG A 44 -27.69 24.12 6.76
CA ARG A 44 -27.43 22.72 6.37
C ARG A 44 -28.48 22.18 5.40
N LYS A 45 -29.76 22.48 5.60
CA LYS A 45 -30.85 21.95 4.75
C LYS A 45 -30.75 22.45 3.30
N GLN A 46 -30.40 23.71 3.11
CA GLN A 46 -30.27 24.35 1.79
C GLN A 46 -29.00 23.89 1.05
N HIS A 47 -27.94 23.61 1.80
CA HIS A 47 -26.62 23.29 1.23
C HIS A 47 -26.29 21.80 1.16
N LYS A 48 -27.12 20.91 1.73
CA LYS A 48 -26.81 19.48 1.92
C LYS A 48 -26.34 18.79 0.64
N LYS A 49 -27.03 18.99 -0.49
CA LYS A 49 -26.71 18.33 -1.77
C LYS A 49 -25.35 18.78 -2.30
N THR A 50 -25.14 20.08 -2.42
CA THR A 50 -23.89 20.70 -2.87
C THR A 50 -22.73 20.35 -1.94
N CYS A 51 -22.96 20.38 -0.63
CA CYS A 51 -21.97 20.00 0.39
C CYS A 51 -21.49 18.57 0.20
N LYS A 52 -22.41 17.61 0.01
CA LYS A 52 -22.07 16.20 -0.19
C LYS A 52 -21.29 15.99 -1.48
N LYS A 53 -21.71 16.62 -2.58
CA LYS A 53 -21.01 16.55 -3.85
C LYS A 53 -19.57 17.04 -3.70
N ARG A 54 -19.37 18.23 -3.14
CA ARG A 54 -18.02 18.78 -2.95
C ARG A 54 -17.19 18.00 -1.95
N ALA A 55 -17.78 17.45 -0.90
CA ALA A 55 -17.05 16.59 0.03
C ALA A 55 -16.53 15.32 -0.67
N ALA A 56 -17.31 14.73 -1.59
CA ALA A 56 -16.86 13.61 -2.41
C ALA A 56 -15.75 14.04 -3.38
N GLU A 57 -15.88 15.19 -4.04
CA GLU A 57 -14.82 15.75 -4.90
C GLU A 57 -13.51 15.98 -4.12
N LEU A 58 -13.57 16.55 -2.92
CA LEU A 58 -12.39 16.74 -2.06
C LEU A 58 -11.76 15.41 -1.64
N LYS A 59 -12.59 14.38 -1.41
CA LYS A 59 -12.11 13.03 -1.10
C LYS A 59 -11.35 12.45 -2.31
N ASP A 60 -11.94 12.55 -3.50
CA ASP A 60 -11.32 12.10 -4.75
C ASP A 60 -10.04 12.90 -5.06
N GLU A 61 -10.06 14.23 -4.90
CA GLU A 61 -8.88 15.09 -5.06
C GLU A 61 -7.74 14.61 -4.14
N ARG A 62 -8.02 14.31 -2.87
CA ARG A 62 -7.01 13.76 -1.96
C ARG A 62 -6.51 12.39 -2.44
N LEU A 63 -7.44 11.50 -2.81
CA LEU A 63 -7.12 10.13 -3.20
C LEU A 63 -6.29 10.06 -4.47
N TYR A 64 -6.57 10.88 -5.48
CA TYR A 64 -5.85 10.83 -6.77
C TYR A 64 -4.60 11.70 -6.81
N ASN A 65 -4.40 12.63 -5.87
CA ASN A 65 -3.21 13.50 -5.82
C ASN A 65 -2.14 13.06 -4.81
N GLN A 66 -2.31 11.92 -4.13
CA GLN A 66 -1.35 11.38 -3.16
C GLN A 66 -0.89 9.97 -3.54
N GLY A 67 0.18 9.45 -2.93
CA GLY A 67 0.64 8.08 -3.17
C GLY A 67 1.05 7.81 -4.62
N HIS A 68 1.78 8.75 -5.22
CA HIS A 68 2.42 8.62 -6.54
C HIS A 68 3.87 8.14 -6.45
N GLU A 69 4.41 8.05 -5.23
CA GLU A 69 5.78 7.64 -4.94
C GLU A 69 5.75 6.38 -4.07
N ARG A 70 6.76 5.54 -4.23
CA ARG A 70 6.89 4.31 -3.45
C ARG A 70 7.30 4.64 -2.00
N PRO A 71 6.78 3.91 -0.99
CA PRO A 71 7.14 4.15 0.40
C PRO A 71 8.61 3.76 0.67
N GLU A 72 9.23 4.33 1.71
CA GLU A 72 10.64 4.07 2.06
C GLU A 72 10.99 2.57 2.18
N GLY A 73 10.04 1.76 2.66
CA GLY A 73 10.19 0.31 2.83
C GLY A 73 10.40 -0.48 1.52
N ASP A 74 10.17 0.17 0.38
CA ASP A 74 10.35 -0.40 -0.96
C ASP A 74 11.77 -0.24 -1.50
N PHE A 75 12.62 0.52 -0.81
CA PHE A 75 13.99 0.78 -1.22
C PHE A 75 14.94 -0.12 -0.44
N CYS A 76 15.93 -0.68 -1.14
CA CYS A 76 16.97 -1.45 -0.47
C CYS A 76 17.81 -0.50 0.39
N PRO A 77 17.99 -0.72 1.71
CA PRO A 77 18.70 0.22 2.57
C PRO A 77 20.22 0.24 2.35
N ILE A 78 20.75 -0.66 1.51
CA ILE A 78 22.19 -0.75 1.21
C ILE A 78 22.53 0.03 -0.06
N CYS A 79 21.81 -0.21 -1.16
CA CYS A 79 22.07 0.48 -2.43
C CYS A 79 21.10 1.63 -2.73
N THR A 80 20.12 1.86 -1.86
CA THR A 80 19.11 2.94 -1.94
C THR A 80 18.26 2.96 -3.21
N LEU A 81 18.36 1.95 -4.07
CA LEU A 81 17.54 1.82 -5.27
C LEU A 81 16.19 1.15 -4.95
N PRO A 82 15.10 1.52 -5.65
CA PRO A 82 13.77 0.89 -5.48
C PRO A 82 13.83 -0.59 -5.85
N ILE A 83 13.30 -1.49 -5.02
CA ILE A 83 13.35 -2.94 -5.27
C ILE A 83 12.32 -3.29 -6.37
N PRO A 84 12.69 -4.08 -7.41
CA PRO A 84 11.75 -4.47 -8.45
C PRO A 84 10.50 -5.18 -7.90
N ILE A 85 9.36 -4.98 -8.57
CA ILE A 85 8.07 -5.55 -8.20
C ILE A 85 7.84 -6.84 -9.00
N PRO A 86 7.39 -7.95 -8.38
CA PRO A 86 6.99 -8.08 -6.98
C PRO A 86 8.20 -8.24 -6.03
N MET A 87 8.24 -7.45 -4.96
CA MET A 87 9.46 -7.30 -4.13
C MET A 87 9.92 -8.59 -3.45
N ASN A 88 9.01 -9.53 -3.14
CA ASN A 88 9.35 -10.82 -2.55
C ASN A 88 10.17 -11.71 -3.51
N GLU A 89 10.12 -11.46 -4.82
CA GLU A 89 10.95 -12.16 -5.81
C GLU A 89 12.33 -11.54 -6.00
N HIS A 90 12.58 -10.36 -5.44
CA HIS A 90 13.81 -9.59 -5.64
C HIS A 90 14.50 -9.18 -4.34
N SER A 91 13.93 -9.55 -3.18
CA SER A 91 14.45 -9.19 -1.87
C SER A 91 14.13 -10.19 -0.77
N ALA A 92 14.98 -10.22 0.24
CA ALA A 92 14.74 -10.92 1.50
C ALA A 92 14.32 -9.92 2.59
N PHE A 93 13.37 -10.33 3.43
CA PHE A 93 12.97 -9.57 4.61
C PHE A 93 13.84 -9.98 5.81
N MET A 94 14.70 -9.07 6.25
CA MET A 94 15.62 -9.28 7.37
C MET A 94 14.91 -9.02 8.70
N VAL A 95 14.45 -10.08 9.36
CA VAL A 95 13.66 -10.00 10.60
C VAL A 95 14.40 -9.36 11.78
N CYS A 96 15.73 -9.45 11.79
CA CYS A 96 16.57 -8.91 12.84
C CYS A 96 16.54 -7.37 12.90
N CYS A 97 16.35 -6.70 11.75
CA CYS A 97 16.30 -5.25 11.63
C CYS A 97 15.02 -4.72 10.96
N ILE A 98 14.10 -5.60 10.56
CA ILE A 98 12.84 -5.26 9.90
C ILE A 98 13.09 -4.44 8.62
N LYS A 99 14.05 -4.91 7.80
CA LYS A 99 14.42 -4.27 6.53
C LYS A 99 14.35 -5.24 5.38
N ARG A 100 13.92 -4.77 4.21
CA ARG A 100 14.01 -5.53 2.95
C ARG A 100 15.34 -5.24 2.27
N VAL A 101 16.14 -6.27 2.04
CA VAL A 101 17.42 -6.14 1.33
C VAL A 101 17.29 -6.86 0.00
N CYS A 102 17.64 -6.20 -1.10
CA CYS A 102 17.58 -6.83 -2.41
C CYS A 102 18.56 -8.00 -2.52
N PHE A 103 18.25 -8.96 -3.39
CA PHE A 103 19.10 -10.13 -3.58
C PHE A 103 20.49 -9.79 -4.12
N GLY A 104 20.63 -8.73 -4.92
CA GLY A 104 21.94 -8.24 -5.36
C GLY A 104 22.85 -7.82 -4.20
N CYS A 105 22.35 -6.99 -3.27
CA CYS A 105 23.13 -6.60 -2.09
C CYS A 105 23.40 -7.79 -1.16
N SER A 106 22.47 -8.73 -1.08
CA SER A 106 22.64 -9.95 -0.27
C SER A 106 23.72 -10.85 -0.85
N LEU A 107 23.73 -11.06 -2.17
CA LEU A 107 24.75 -11.82 -2.89
C LEU A 107 26.13 -11.13 -2.80
N ALA A 108 26.18 -9.81 -2.99
CA ALA A 108 27.42 -9.05 -2.86
C ALA A 108 28.03 -9.17 -1.46
N ALA A 109 27.21 -9.22 -0.41
CA ALA A 109 27.67 -9.50 0.95
C ALA A 109 28.26 -10.92 1.08
N GLN A 110 27.54 -11.93 0.60
CA GLN A 110 28.00 -13.32 0.64
C GLN A 110 29.31 -13.54 -0.12
N LYS A 111 29.50 -12.91 -1.30
CA LYS A 111 30.75 -12.94 -2.07
C LYS A 111 31.96 -12.40 -1.29
N ARG A 112 31.73 -11.61 -0.24
CA ARG A 112 32.75 -11.08 0.68
C ARG A 112 32.89 -11.89 1.97
N GLY A 113 32.28 -13.08 2.04
CA GLY A 113 32.31 -13.95 3.21
C GLY A 113 31.36 -13.50 4.35
N MET A 114 30.38 -12.65 4.05
CA MET A 114 29.40 -12.16 5.02
C MET A 114 28.10 -12.97 4.92
N PHE A 115 27.86 -13.86 5.89
CA PHE A 115 26.70 -14.77 5.92
C PHE A 115 25.65 -14.41 6.99
N ASP A 116 25.96 -13.43 7.83
CA ASP A 116 25.05 -12.72 8.71
C ASP A 116 24.21 -11.69 7.93
N CYS A 117 23.29 -11.00 8.62
CA CYS A 117 22.45 -9.99 7.99
C CYS A 117 23.31 -8.95 7.23
N PRO A 118 23.09 -8.78 5.90
CA PRO A 118 23.86 -7.83 5.09
C PRO A 118 23.76 -6.38 5.57
N PHE A 119 22.71 -6.03 6.30
CA PHE A 119 22.48 -4.66 6.79
C PHE A 119 23.01 -4.46 8.21
N CYS A 120 22.56 -5.25 9.19
CA CYS A 120 22.85 -5.01 10.60
C CYS A 120 23.88 -5.97 11.21
N ARG A 121 24.45 -6.90 10.42
CA ARG A 121 25.46 -7.88 10.85
C ARG A 121 25.00 -8.85 11.96
N THR A 122 23.70 -8.86 12.28
CA THR A 122 23.15 -9.84 13.23
C THR A 122 23.15 -11.23 12.57
N PRO A 123 23.62 -12.28 13.26
CA PRO A 123 23.55 -13.64 12.74
C PRO A 123 22.14 -14.01 12.29
N MET A 124 22.04 -14.76 11.18
CA MET A 124 20.75 -15.23 10.68
C MET A 124 20.13 -16.24 11.66
N PRO A 125 18.79 -16.25 11.83
CA PRO A 125 18.13 -17.24 12.66
C PRO A 125 18.34 -18.65 12.07
N ARG A 126 18.63 -19.62 12.94
CA ARG A 126 18.87 -21.02 12.54
C ARG A 126 17.58 -21.77 12.23
N ASP A 127 16.48 -21.36 12.84
CA ASP A 127 15.18 -21.99 12.70
C ASP A 127 14.04 -20.96 12.90
N GLY A 128 12.81 -21.43 12.67
CA GLY A 128 11.61 -20.62 12.83
C GLY A 128 11.40 -20.10 14.26
N THR A 129 11.84 -20.82 15.28
CA THR A 129 11.67 -20.42 16.68
C THR A 129 12.55 -19.21 17.00
N GLU A 130 13.82 -19.24 16.59
CA GLU A 130 14.73 -18.10 16.72
C GLU A 130 14.25 -16.91 15.90
N LEU A 131 13.73 -17.15 14.69
CA LEU A 131 13.14 -16.12 13.83
C LEU A 131 11.97 -15.41 14.54
N ILE A 132 11.01 -16.16 15.08
CA ILE A 132 9.85 -15.59 15.79
C ILE A 132 10.31 -14.86 17.06
N ALA A 133 11.30 -15.38 17.80
CA ALA A 133 11.85 -14.70 18.96
C ALA A 133 12.48 -13.34 18.60
N MET A 134 13.18 -13.24 17.46
CA MET A 134 13.70 -11.97 16.95
C MET A 134 12.58 -10.99 16.58
N VAL A 135 11.53 -11.48 15.90
CA VAL A 135 10.36 -10.67 15.54
C VAL A 135 9.63 -10.18 16.79
N GLN A 136 9.48 -11.02 17.81
CA GLN A 136 8.78 -10.67 19.05
C GLN A 136 9.45 -9.49 19.76
N LYS A 137 10.80 -9.44 19.79
CA LYS A 137 11.52 -8.28 20.34
C LYS A 137 11.18 -6.97 19.62
N ARG A 138 10.93 -7.01 18.31
CA ARG A 138 10.53 -5.85 17.50
C ARG A 138 9.05 -5.49 17.72
N VAL A 139 8.20 -6.50 17.88
CA VAL A 139 6.78 -6.32 18.26
C VAL A 139 6.65 -5.69 19.64
N ASP A 140 7.44 -6.11 20.61
CA ASP A 140 7.45 -5.53 21.97
C ASP A 140 7.90 -4.06 21.93
N ALA A 141 8.77 -3.71 20.98
CA ALA A 141 9.17 -2.33 20.69
C ALA A 141 8.15 -1.55 19.82
N LYS A 142 6.96 -2.11 19.56
CA LYS A 142 5.88 -1.51 18.76
C LYS A 142 6.29 -1.17 17.32
N ASP A 143 7.15 -1.98 16.72
CA ASP A 143 7.46 -1.86 15.30
C ASP A 143 6.28 -2.35 14.44
N ALA A 144 5.69 -1.44 13.65
CA ALA A 144 4.50 -1.69 12.85
C ALA A 144 4.73 -2.74 11.76
N ALA A 145 5.93 -2.80 11.16
CA ALA A 145 6.25 -3.78 10.13
C ALA A 145 6.53 -5.16 10.75
N ALA A 146 7.10 -5.22 11.96
CA ALA A 146 7.23 -6.46 12.71
C ALA A 146 5.87 -7.05 13.11
N LEU A 147 4.94 -6.21 13.59
CA LEU A 147 3.56 -6.63 13.88
C LEU A 147 2.87 -7.18 12.64
N LYS A 148 3.00 -6.50 11.49
CA LYS A 148 2.47 -6.98 10.22
C LYS A 148 3.06 -8.35 9.85
N PHE A 149 4.39 -8.47 9.92
CA PHE A 149 5.09 -9.70 9.60
C PHE A 149 4.65 -10.86 10.51
N LEU A 150 4.55 -10.63 11.83
CA LEU A 150 4.06 -11.65 12.77
C LEU A 150 2.61 -12.04 12.47
N GLY A 151 1.77 -11.07 12.10
CA GLY A 151 0.42 -11.32 11.60
C GLY A 151 0.41 -12.28 10.42
N ASP A 152 1.29 -12.06 9.43
CA ASP A 152 1.45 -12.97 8.29
C ASP A 152 1.87 -14.38 8.75
N GLN A 153 2.79 -14.50 9.70
CA GLN A 153 3.24 -15.81 10.22
C GLN A 153 2.09 -16.60 10.84
N TYR A 154 1.23 -15.95 11.63
CA TYR A 154 0.02 -16.59 12.16
C TYR A 154 -1.00 -16.88 11.07
N TYR A 155 -1.16 -16.01 10.08
CA TYR A 155 -2.14 -16.22 9.01
C TYR A 155 -1.82 -17.47 8.17
N TYR A 156 -0.54 -17.68 7.85
CA TYR A 156 -0.11 -18.82 7.06
C TYR A 156 0.25 -20.07 7.90
N GLY A 157 0.53 -19.91 9.19
CA GLY A 157 1.01 -21.00 10.05
C GLY A 157 2.46 -21.38 9.74
N TYR A 158 3.32 -20.38 9.57
CA TYR A 158 4.74 -20.57 9.24
C TYR A 158 5.65 -20.50 10.46
N ASN A 159 6.90 -20.92 10.29
CA ASN A 159 7.97 -20.82 11.30
C ASN A 159 7.61 -21.46 12.67
N GLY A 160 6.89 -22.59 12.63
CA GLY A 160 6.47 -23.33 13.82
C GLY A 160 5.23 -22.78 14.51
N LEU A 161 4.57 -21.75 13.96
CA LEU A 161 3.30 -21.25 14.46
C LEU A 161 2.13 -22.01 13.83
N LEU A 162 1.11 -22.31 14.64
CA LEU A 162 -0.16 -22.81 14.13
C LEU A 162 -0.94 -21.69 13.45
N LYS A 163 -1.59 -22.00 12.32
CA LYS A 163 -2.45 -21.06 11.61
C LYS A 163 -3.53 -20.50 12.54
N ASN A 164 -3.58 -19.18 12.68
CA ASN A 164 -4.57 -18.46 13.47
C ASN A 164 -4.94 -17.13 12.79
N VAL A 165 -5.99 -17.16 11.98
CA VAL A 165 -6.47 -16.01 11.19
C VAL A 165 -6.96 -14.87 12.09
N GLN A 166 -7.63 -15.18 13.21
CA GLN A 166 -8.13 -14.16 14.13
C GLN A 166 -6.98 -13.38 14.77
N ARG A 167 -5.93 -14.08 15.21
CA ARG A 167 -4.73 -13.45 15.76
C ARG A 167 -4.00 -12.61 14.72
N ALA A 168 -3.94 -13.07 13.47
CA ALA A 168 -3.35 -12.30 12.38
C ALA A 168 -4.07 -10.96 12.16
N ILE A 169 -5.41 -10.97 12.13
CA ILE A 169 -6.22 -9.75 11.99
C ILE A 169 -6.00 -8.76 13.14
N GLU A 170 -5.89 -9.25 14.38
CA GLU A 170 -5.58 -8.40 15.54
C GLU A 170 -4.23 -7.70 15.38
N LEU A 171 -3.19 -8.47 15.01
CA LEU A 171 -1.85 -7.94 14.80
C LEU A 171 -1.81 -6.95 13.62
N TRP A 172 -2.53 -7.23 12.54
CA TRP A 172 -2.66 -6.29 11.42
C TRP A 172 -3.40 -5.01 11.81
N ARG A 173 -4.43 -5.08 12.67
CA ARG A 173 -5.09 -3.87 13.20
C ARG A 173 -4.13 -3.01 14.01
N GLU A 174 -3.40 -3.62 14.93
CA GLU A 174 -2.39 -2.91 15.72
C GLU A 174 -1.28 -2.32 14.83
N ALA A 175 -0.80 -3.08 13.85
CA ALA A 175 0.17 -2.60 12.88
C ALA A 175 -0.36 -1.40 12.07
N ALA A 176 -1.61 -1.45 11.61
CA ALA A 176 -2.24 -0.37 10.86
C ALA A 176 -2.41 0.90 11.71
N GLU A 177 -2.80 0.77 12.98
CA GLU A 177 -2.88 1.89 13.93
C GLU A 177 -1.51 2.56 14.15
N LEU A 178 -0.42 1.78 14.06
CA LEU A 178 0.95 2.27 14.13
C LEU A 178 1.51 2.72 12.77
N GLY A 179 0.69 2.77 11.72
CA GLY A 179 1.06 3.30 10.41
C GLY A 179 1.58 2.28 9.39
N SER A 180 1.40 0.97 9.62
CA SER A 180 1.78 -0.05 8.64
C SER A 180 0.87 -0.01 7.40
N ILE A 181 1.43 0.47 6.29
CA ILE A 181 0.80 0.52 4.96
C ILE A 181 0.34 -0.88 4.53
N ASN A 182 1.24 -1.88 4.62
CA ASN A 182 0.96 -3.26 4.24
C ASN A 182 -0.15 -3.88 5.11
N ALA A 183 -0.27 -3.50 6.38
CA ALA A 183 -1.34 -4.01 7.23
C ALA A 183 -2.71 -3.45 6.83
N HIS A 184 -2.78 -2.18 6.40
CA HIS A 184 -3.99 -1.65 5.78
C HIS A 184 -4.37 -2.44 4.52
N PHE A 185 -3.41 -2.77 3.64
CA PHE A 185 -3.69 -3.61 2.48
C PHE A 185 -4.29 -4.97 2.85
N GLU A 186 -3.66 -5.70 3.79
CA GLU A 186 -4.17 -7.01 4.23
C GLU A 186 -5.57 -6.91 4.85
N LEU A 187 -5.81 -5.92 5.72
CA LEU A 187 -7.13 -5.68 6.30
C LEU A 187 -8.17 -5.37 5.22
N GLY A 188 -7.79 -4.61 4.19
CA GLY A 188 -8.62 -4.36 3.03
C GLY A 188 -9.06 -5.66 2.36
N ASN A 189 -8.10 -6.55 2.09
CA ASN A 189 -8.37 -7.86 1.50
C ASN A 189 -9.27 -8.74 2.37
N LYS A 190 -9.08 -8.72 3.70
CA LYS A 190 -9.92 -9.53 4.61
C LYS A 190 -11.33 -9.00 4.75
N PHE A 191 -11.53 -7.69 4.77
CA PHE A 191 -12.87 -7.12 4.74
C PHE A 191 -13.57 -7.36 3.40
N ASP A 192 -12.85 -7.39 2.28
CA ASP A 192 -13.43 -7.70 0.97
C ASP A 192 -13.82 -9.17 0.84
N SER A 193 -12.99 -10.09 1.32
CA SER A 193 -13.26 -11.54 1.25
C SER A 193 -14.20 -12.06 2.35
N GLY A 194 -14.23 -11.41 3.52
CA GLY A 194 -14.91 -11.92 4.71
C GLY A 194 -14.16 -13.04 5.43
N GLU A 195 -12.87 -13.23 5.15
CA GLU A 195 -12.07 -14.26 5.83
C GLU A 195 -11.64 -13.77 7.22
N GLY A 196 -12.12 -14.45 8.27
CA GLY A 196 -11.80 -14.10 9.67
C GLY A 196 -12.45 -12.82 10.19
N VAL A 197 -13.19 -12.10 9.35
CA VAL A 197 -14.01 -10.93 9.70
C VAL A 197 -15.35 -10.98 8.97
N ILE A 198 -16.35 -10.25 9.47
CA ILE A 198 -17.57 -10.03 8.70
C ILE A 198 -17.22 -9.22 7.44
N GLN A 199 -17.63 -9.72 6.27
CA GLN A 199 -17.40 -9.06 4.99
C GLN A 199 -18.01 -7.64 5.01
N ASP A 200 -17.20 -6.65 4.62
CA ASP A 200 -17.57 -5.25 4.58
C ASP A 200 -16.77 -4.52 3.49
N LYS A 201 -17.32 -4.49 2.28
CA LYS A 201 -16.68 -3.86 1.12
C LYS A 201 -16.37 -2.37 1.33
N ALA A 202 -17.18 -1.67 2.12
CA ALA A 202 -16.94 -0.25 2.40
C ALA A 202 -15.72 -0.07 3.29
N LYS A 203 -15.54 -0.93 4.31
CA LYS A 203 -14.30 -0.95 5.10
C LYS A 203 -13.10 -1.40 4.29
N ALA A 204 -13.26 -2.37 3.40
CA ALA A 204 -12.19 -2.80 2.50
C ALA A 204 -11.63 -1.61 1.70
N VAL A 205 -12.52 -0.86 1.04
CA VAL A 205 -12.18 0.35 0.29
C VAL A 205 -11.52 1.40 1.19
N GLN A 206 -12.00 1.61 2.43
CA GLN A 206 -11.36 2.56 3.35
C GLN A 206 -9.92 2.17 3.69
N HIS A 207 -9.66 0.89 3.96
CA HIS A 207 -8.33 0.39 4.25
C HIS A 207 -7.41 0.50 3.02
N TRP A 208 -7.88 0.12 1.83
CA TRP A 208 -7.11 0.30 0.60
C TRP A 208 -6.87 1.78 0.28
N GLU A 209 -7.84 2.68 0.51
CA GLU A 209 -7.63 4.13 0.33
C GLU A 209 -6.53 4.65 1.27
N MET A 210 -6.49 4.21 2.53
CA MET A 210 -5.46 4.61 3.50
C MET A 210 -4.06 4.13 3.09
N ALA A 211 -3.93 2.93 2.54
CA ALA A 211 -2.66 2.42 2.02
C ALA A 211 -2.27 3.10 0.69
N ALA A 212 -3.22 3.27 -0.23
CA ALA A 212 -3.00 3.84 -1.56
C ALA A 212 -2.51 5.30 -1.51
N ILE A 213 -3.02 6.13 -0.58
CA ILE A 213 -2.52 7.51 -0.42
C ILE A 213 -1.08 7.58 0.13
N GLN A 214 -0.60 6.49 0.73
CA GLN A 214 0.77 6.35 1.21
C GLN A 214 1.69 5.63 0.22
N GLY A 215 1.20 5.36 -1.01
CA GLY A 215 1.99 4.76 -2.09
C GLY A 215 1.87 3.24 -2.20
N ASP A 216 0.89 2.61 -1.54
CA ASP A 216 0.68 1.17 -1.71
C ASP A 216 0.10 0.84 -3.09
N ILE A 217 0.92 0.17 -3.89
CA ILE A 217 0.64 -0.17 -5.28
C ILE A 217 -0.47 -1.22 -5.38
N GLU A 218 -0.44 -2.22 -4.51
CA GLU A 218 -1.43 -3.30 -4.53
C GLU A 218 -2.82 -2.78 -4.13
N SER A 219 -2.91 -1.93 -3.10
CA SER A 219 -4.17 -1.24 -2.76
C SER A 219 -4.66 -0.34 -3.88
N ARG A 220 -3.76 0.35 -4.60
CA ARG A 220 -4.14 1.11 -5.82
C ARG A 220 -4.78 0.20 -6.86
N ASN A 221 -4.18 -0.95 -7.14
CA ASN A 221 -4.72 -1.94 -8.07
C ASN A 221 -6.07 -2.50 -7.60
N SER A 222 -6.19 -2.86 -6.31
CA SER A 222 -7.45 -3.33 -5.72
C SER A 222 -8.58 -2.30 -5.81
N LEU A 223 -8.28 -1.01 -5.59
CA LEU A 223 -9.24 0.06 -5.81
C LEU A 223 -9.66 0.17 -7.27
N GLY A 224 -8.71 0.06 -8.21
CA GLY A 224 -9.05 0.05 -9.64
C GLY A 224 -10.00 -1.08 -10.02
N VAL A 225 -9.76 -2.30 -9.53
CA VAL A 225 -10.64 -3.45 -9.74
C VAL A 225 -12.01 -3.24 -9.08
N ASN A 226 -12.05 -2.69 -7.86
CA ASN A 226 -13.29 -2.36 -7.18
C ASN A 226 -14.12 -1.35 -7.98
N GLU A 227 -13.50 -0.33 -8.54
CA GLU A 227 -14.15 0.67 -9.39
C GLU A 227 -14.68 0.07 -10.70
N ILE A 228 -13.96 -0.88 -11.32
CA ILE A 228 -14.49 -1.66 -12.46
C ILE A 228 -15.77 -2.39 -12.06
N ASN A 229 -15.76 -3.09 -10.93
CA ASN A 229 -16.91 -3.88 -10.45
C ASN A 229 -18.13 -2.99 -10.15
N ASN A 230 -17.90 -1.72 -9.81
CA ASN A 230 -18.95 -0.73 -9.59
C ASN A 230 -19.37 0.03 -10.89
N GLY A 231 -18.76 -0.29 -12.04
CA GLY A 231 -19.01 0.37 -13.33
C GLY A 231 -18.35 1.75 -13.47
N ASN A 232 -17.47 2.13 -12.55
CA ASN A 232 -16.80 3.43 -12.51
C ASN A 232 -15.48 3.42 -13.30
N TYR A 233 -15.54 3.15 -14.59
CA TYR A 233 -14.35 2.92 -15.42
C TYR A 233 -13.36 4.10 -15.43
N GLU A 234 -13.84 5.35 -15.45
CA GLU A 234 -12.95 6.52 -15.40
C GLU A 234 -12.13 6.58 -14.10
N ARG A 235 -12.72 6.17 -12.97
CA ARG A 235 -12.04 6.09 -11.67
C ARG A 235 -11.04 4.94 -11.67
N ALA A 236 -11.43 3.79 -12.21
CA ALA A 236 -10.56 2.63 -12.36
C ALA A 236 -9.30 2.94 -13.16
N VAL A 237 -9.42 3.60 -14.32
CA VAL A 237 -8.25 3.99 -15.13
C VAL A 237 -7.29 4.84 -14.30
N LYS A 238 -7.78 5.85 -13.56
CA LYS A 238 -6.92 6.69 -12.71
C LYS A 238 -6.13 5.88 -11.67
N HIS A 239 -6.76 4.90 -11.04
CA HIS A 239 -6.08 4.02 -10.09
C HIS A 239 -4.97 3.20 -10.77
N PHE A 240 -5.26 2.59 -11.92
CA PHE A 240 -4.28 1.79 -12.64
C PHE A 240 -3.15 2.63 -13.24
N LEU A 241 -3.41 3.86 -13.69
CA LEU A 241 -2.36 4.78 -14.16
C LEU A 241 -1.33 5.06 -13.07
N ILE A 242 -1.78 5.31 -11.84
CA ILE A 242 -0.89 5.58 -10.72
C ILE A 242 -0.06 4.33 -10.40
N ALA A 243 -0.70 3.16 -10.29
CA ALA A 243 0.02 1.91 -10.01
C ALA A 243 1.00 1.51 -11.14
N ALA A 244 0.62 1.67 -12.40
CA ALA A 244 1.47 1.36 -13.55
C ALA A 244 2.72 2.23 -13.58
N LYS A 245 2.59 3.54 -13.30
CA LYS A 245 3.73 4.47 -13.16
C LYS A 245 4.70 4.11 -12.04
N MET A 246 4.25 3.32 -11.07
CA MET A 246 5.09 2.84 -9.97
C MET A 246 5.69 1.44 -10.25
N GLY A 247 5.56 0.95 -11.49
CA GLY A 247 6.14 -0.32 -11.93
C GLY A 247 5.24 -1.54 -11.76
N ASN A 248 3.92 -1.37 -11.58
CA ASN A 248 3.00 -2.50 -11.47
C ASN A 248 2.53 -3.01 -12.85
N GLU A 249 3.01 -4.19 -13.22
CA GLU A 249 2.68 -4.81 -14.50
C GLU A 249 1.19 -5.20 -14.60
N VAL A 250 0.58 -5.64 -13.50
CA VAL A 250 -0.84 -6.01 -13.47
C VAL A 250 -1.72 -4.80 -13.78
N ALA A 251 -1.41 -3.64 -13.21
CA ALA A 251 -2.09 -2.39 -13.47
C ALA A 251 -1.90 -1.94 -14.92
N LEU A 252 -0.69 -2.03 -15.48
CA LEU A 252 -0.44 -1.74 -16.90
C LEU A 252 -1.28 -2.66 -17.80
N GLY A 253 -1.33 -3.96 -17.49
CA GLY A 253 -2.16 -4.94 -18.18
C GLY A 253 -3.65 -4.61 -18.10
N ASN A 254 -4.12 -4.08 -16.96
CA ASN A 254 -5.49 -3.60 -16.80
C ASN A 254 -5.75 -2.35 -17.66
N VAL A 255 -4.85 -1.37 -17.71
CA VAL A 255 -5.00 -0.21 -18.61
C VAL A 255 -5.04 -0.66 -20.07
N ASN A 256 -4.19 -1.61 -20.48
CA ASN A 256 -4.20 -2.17 -21.84
C ASN A 256 -5.55 -2.83 -22.18
N LYS A 257 -6.08 -3.66 -21.28
CA LYS A 257 -7.42 -4.27 -21.44
C LYS A 257 -8.52 -3.21 -21.52
N MET A 258 -8.44 -2.15 -20.72
CA MET A 258 -9.42 -1.06 -20.76
C MET A 258 -9.33 -0.27 -22.07
N PHE A 259 -8.13 -0.02 -22.58
CA PHE A 259 -7.90 0.63 -23.88
C PHE A 259 -8.47 -0.20 -25.03
N ALA A 260 -8.20 -1.50 -25.05
CA ALA A 260 -8.74 -2.41 -26.07
C ALA A 260 -10.28 -2.45 -26.11
N ASN A 261 -10.92 -2.23 -24.96
CA ASN A 261 -12.39 -2.17 -24.83
C ASN A 261 -12.97 -0.75 -25.01
N GLY A 262 -12.16 0.25 -25.37
CA GLY A 262 -12.60 1.64 -25.53
C GLY A 262 -12.94 2.38 -24.23
N LEU A 263 -12.53 1.83 -23.08
CA LEU A 263 -12.74 2.40 -21.74
C LEU A 263 -11.58 3.29 -21.26
N ALA A 264 -10.42 3.18 -21.90
CA ALA A 264 -9.29 4.08 -21.72
C ALA A 264 -8.92 4.73 -23.06
N THR A 265 -8.40 5.95 -23.00
CA THR A 265 -7.93 6.70 -24.18
C THR A 265 -6.53 6.24 -24.60
N ARG A 266 -6.14 6.58 -25.84
CA ARG A 266 -4.79 6.31 -26.35
C ARG A 266 -3.74 7.03 -25.52
N GLU A 267 -4.03 8.26 -25.11
CA GLU A 267 -3.16 9.11 -24.30
C GLU A 267 -2.92 8.47 -22.93
N GLN A 268 -3.98 7.99 -22.27
CA GLN A 268 -3.87 7.29 -20.98
C GLN A 268 -3.05 6.00 -21.09
N TYR A 269 -3.25 5.21 -22.14
CA TYR A 269 -2.45 4.00 -22.33
C TYR A 269 -0.98 4.32 -22.59
N ALA A 270 -0.67 5.31 -23.43
CA ALA A 270 0.69 5.76 -23.68
C ALA A 270 1.37 6.31 -22.41
N GLU A 271 0.63 7.04 -21.59
CA GLU A 271 1.09 7.53 -20.29
C GLU A 271 1.42 6.39 -19.32
N ALA A 272 0.54 5.37 -19.23
CA ALA A 272 0.77 4.19 -18.41
C ALA A 272 2.04 3.44 -18.84
N LEU A 273 2.18 3.20 -20.14
CA LEU A 273 3.31 2.47 -20.71
C LEU A 273 4.63 3.20 -20.47
N LYS A 274 4.65 4.51 -20.72
CA LYS A 274 5.85 5.33 -20.49
C LYS A 274 6.25 5.32 -19.01
N GLY A 275 5.31 5.61 -18.11
CA GLY A 275 5.63 5.65 -16.68
C GLY A 275 6.06 4.30 -16.12
N PHE A 276 5.48 3.21 -16.62
CA PHE A 276 5.94 1.86 -16.28
C PHE A 276 7.38 1.62 -16.74
N GLN A 277 7.72 2.00 -17.99
CA GLN A 277 9.09 1.88 -18.50
C GLN A 277 10.08 2.71 -17.68
N ASP A 278 9.76 3.97 -17.40
CA ASP A 278 10.58 4.85 -16.57
C ASP A 278 10.85 4.20 -15.20
N SER A 279 9.82 3.62 -14.56
CA SER A 279 9.97 2.92 -13.28
C SER A 279 10.82 1.64 -13.39
N VAL A 280 10.64 0.83 -14.43
CA VAL A 280 11.45 -0.38 -14.66
C VAL A 280 12.92 -0.02 -14.85
N ASP A 281 13.20 1.03 -15.61
CA ASP A 281 14.56 1.51 -15.86
C ASP A 281 15.22 2.01 -14.56
N GLU A 282 14.48 2.69 -13.68
CA GLU A 282 14.94 3.10 -12.36
C GLU A 282 15.24 1.92 -11.40
N MET A 283 14.56 0.78 -11.58
CA MET A 283 14.70 -0.41 -10.74
C MET A 283 15.82 -1.36 -11.21
N HIS A 284 16.27 -1.23 -12.46
CA HIS A 284 17.20 -2.14 -13.12
C HIS A 284 18.62 -2.09 -12.50
N SER A 285 19.20 -3.27 -12.25
CA SER A 285 20.60 -3.43 -11.83
C SER A 285 21.08 -4.84 -12.14
N GLN A 286 22.20 -4.93 -12.85
CA GLN A 286 22.79 -6.21 -13.24
C GLN A 286 23.10 -7.11 -12.03
N GLU A 287 23.57 -6.54 -10.93
CA GLU A 287 23.85 -7.26 -9.69
C GLU A 287 22.58 -7.82 -9.05
N ARG A 288 21.45 -7.12 -9.19
CA ARG A 288 20.15 -7.59 -8.71
C ARG A 288 19.60 -8.71 -9.58
N ASP A 289 19.80 -8.64 -10.89
CA ASP A 289 19.40 -9.70 -11.82
C ASP A 289 20.20 -10.98 -11.56
N GLU A 290 21.52 -10.84 -11.36
CA GLU A 290 22.39 -11.95 -10.93
C GLU A 290 21.91 -12.52 -9.58
N GLY A 291 21.72 -11.65 -8.58
CA GLY A 291 21.26 -12.06 -7.24
C GLY A 291 19.90 -12.78 -7.27
N THR A 292 18.96 -12.30 -8.08
CA THR A 292 17.65 -12.91 -8.26
C THR A 292 17.75 -14.29 -8.90
N THR A 293 18.58 -14.41 -9.94
CA THR A 293 18.81 -15.70 -10.62
C THR A 293 19.39 -16.73 -9.66
N VAL A 294 20.45 -16.38 -8.93
CA VAL A 294 21.05 -17.27 -7.92
C VAL A 294 20.03 -17.69 -6.86
N CYS A 295 19.25 -16.75 -6.33
CA CYS A 295 18.25 -17.07 -5.30
C CYS A 295 17.16 -18.02 -5.82
N ARG A 296 16.70 -17.85 -7.07
CA ARG A 296 15.70 -18.73 -7.70
C ARG A 296 16.25 -20.14 -7.91
N ASP A 297 17.52 -20.26 -8.29
CA ASP A 297 18.16 -21.56 -8.49
C ASP A 297 18.31 -22.33 -7.17
N VAL A 298 18.72 -21.66 -6.08
CA VAL A 298 18.76 -22.28 -4.75
C VAL A 298 17.38 -22.78 -4.31
N GLN A 299 16.33 -21.96 -4.47
CA GLN A 299 14.96 -22.36 -4.12
C GLN A 299 14.49 -23.58 -4.93
N ARG A 300 14.81 -23.63 -6.22
CA ARG A 300 14.48 -24.79 -7.08
C ARG A 300 15.18 -26.05 -6.60
N GLU A 301 16.45 -25.97 -6.22
CA GLU A 301 17.19 -27.10 -5.68
C GLU A 301 16.61 -27.59 -4.34
N GLU A 302 16.27 -26.68 -3.43
CA GLU A 302 15.65 -27.03 -2.14
C GLU A 302 14.32 -27.75 -2.33
N ILE A 303 13.44 -27.22 -3.18
CA ILE A 303 12.16 -27.84 -3.53
C ILE A 303 12.38 -29.22 -4.15
N ALA A 304 13.34 -29.34 -5.07
CA ALA A 304 13.66 -30.64 -5.69
C ALA A 304 14.16 -31.67 -4.66
N ARG A 305 14.97 -31.24 -3.69
CA ARG A 305 15.43 -32.10 -2.58
C ARG A 305 14.28 -32.53 -1.68
N GLU A 306 13.37 -31.63 -1.33
CA GLU A 306 12.18 -31.96 -0.54
C GLU A 306 11.28 -32.98 -1.24
N ILE A 307 10.99 -32.79 -2.53
CA ILE A 307 10.19 -33.73 -3.32
C ILE A 307 10.89 -35.09 -3.38
N ALA A 308 12.21 -35.11 -3.63
CA ALA A 308 12.98 -36.36 -3.67
C ALA A 308 13.03 -37.10 -2.32
N ASN A 309 12.92 -36.37 -1.20
CA ASN A 309 12.84 -36.98 0.13
C ASN A 309 11.44 -37.54 0.41
N ARG A 310 10.37 -36.79 0.11
CA ARG A 310 8.98 -37.28 0.24
C ARG A 310 8.72 -38.53 -0.61
N ASN A 311 9.26 -38.57 -1.83
CA ASN A 311 9.13 -39.73 -2.72
C ASN A 311 9.93 -40.96 -2.26
N ARG A 312 10.91 -40.80 -1.35
CA ARG A 312 11.65 -41.91 -0.74
C ARG A 312 11.00 -42.45 0.53
N GLU A 313 10.15 -41.65 1.16
CA GLU A 313 9.39 -42.00 2.37
C GLU A 313 7.98 -42.54 2.05
N SER A 314 7.57 -42.52 0.77
CA SER A 314 6.29 -43.04 0.25
C SER A 314 6.47 -44.41 -0.39
#